data_AF-A0A3Q3K2S6-F1
#
_entry.id   AF-A0A3Q3K2S6-F1
#
_cell.length_a   1.000
_cell.length_b   1.000
_cell.length_c   1.000
_cell.angle_alpha   90.00
_cell.angle_beta   90.00
_cell.angle_gamma   90.00
#
_symmetry.space_group_name_H-M   'P 1'
#
loop_
_entity.id
_entity.type
_entity.pdbx_description
1 polymer ?
#
loop_
_entity_poly.entity_id
_entity_poly.type
_entity_poly.pdbx_seq_one_letter_code
_entity_poly.pdbx_strand_id
1 'polypeptide(L)'
;MPPVKYQSGDMVMGRWPGSSLYYEVKVLGYDARSQLYTVIYKDGTELELKEQDIMENVSSSVFDILDLDHNTVMFPMPGPHIVFFFCCCCFRRLAPPFFPSLVVSIILSTLFDGQQETKAAENSSINRHEKKEENNTASKVTEAKVQAEPEKNQGRYNLRRRKDDGDAKPAEAKPEEKEAIMAAAPVATLSTPLDFGGKIGAFFWLLFLPAWVLFLILQVSLEDPSLANFPPPLPPLVAFWDTQAFGFVILWILFQALLYILPFGKLSEGMPLKTGERLKYRTNGFFAIVVSAVAVAAAVHQGVDLTYIHSHFLQLATASFLISILLSIYLYVRSRNAPPEQLALGGNSGNVIYDFFKGHELNPRIKGFDLKFFCEMRPGLIGWCLINFAMALAEMKQQGLDAPSPAMIIVNLFQLIYVVDGLWNEEAILTTMDFMHDGFGFMLAFGDLVWVPFTYTMQTYYLVNHPNPLSVPALTVIIILKLVGFYIFRKSNSEKNAFRRNPSDPKLSHLKTIHTATGRNLLVSGWWGVVRHPNYLGDLIMALAWSLPCGFSHLLPWYYMIYFIILLVHRDSRDMSECRRKYGSAWDEYCRTVCYRIIPCVY
;
A
#
# COMPACT_ATOMS: atom_id res chain seq x y z
N MET A 1 39.40 -31.11 33.07
CA MET A 1 38.53 -30.09 32.45
C MET A 1 37.51 -30.85 31.62
N PRO A 2 36.20 -30.54 31.68
CA PRO A 2 35.24 -31.13 30.76
C PRO A 2 35.67 -30.80 29.32
N PRO A 3 35.54 -31.74 28.36
CA PRO A 3 35.92 -31.51 26.98
C PRO A 3 35.02 -30.43 26.36
N VAL A 4 35.63 -29.43 25.71
CA VAL A 4 34.88 -28.41 24.94
C VAL A 4 34.29 -29.10 23.72
N LYS A 5 32.95 -29.06 23.60
CA LYS A 5 32.21 -29.80 22.58
C LYS A 5 32.23 -29.13 21.20
N TYR A 6 32.27 -27.78 21.16
CA TYR A 6 32.29 -27.00 19.91
C TYR A 6 33.42 -25.97 19.96
N GLN A 7 34.18 -25.83 18.87
CA GLN A 7 35.31 -24.91 18.78
C GLN A 7 34.90 -23.56 18.18
N SER A 8 35.71 -22.52 18.45
CA SER A 8 35.53 -21.20 17.82
C SER A 8 35.66 -21.33 16.31
N GLY A 9 34.61 -20.92 15.58
CA GLY A 9 34.50 -21.05 14.13
C GLY A 9 33.45 -22.06 13.69
N ASP A 10 33.02 -22.96 14.57
CA ASP A 10 32.04 -24.01 14.23
C ASP A 10 30.66 -23.40 13.95
N MET A 11 29.99 -23.96 12.93
CA MET A 11 28.60 -23.64 12.59
C MET A 11 27.69 -24.65 13.28
N VAL A 12 26.90 -24.18 14.24
CA VAL A 12 26.02 -25.01 15.10
C VAL A 12 24.61 -24.43 15.15
N MET A 13 23.66 -25.16 15.71
CA MET A 13 22.29 -24.68 15.88
C MET A 13 22.09 -24.18 17.31
N GLY A 14 21.94 -22.87 17.51
CA GLY A 14 21.77 -22.22 18.81
C GLY A 14 20.32 -21.81 19.08
N ARG A 15 19.81 -22.10 20.28
CA ARG A 15 18.44 -21.77 20.69
C ARG A 15 18.26 -20.28 20.93
N TRP A 16 17.18 -19.70 20.40
CA TRP A 16 16.88 -18.30 20.64
C TRP A 16 16.32 -18.05 22.06
N PRO A 17 16.79 -17.00 22.79
CA PRO A 17 16.30 -16.72 24.13
C PRO A 17 14.78 -16.51 24.17
N GLY A 18 14.09 -17.25 25.03
CA GLY A 18 12.62 -17.20 25.17
C GLY A 18 11.82 -17.95 24.09
N SER A 19 12.49 -18.68 23.19
CA SER A 19 11.87 -19.51 22.16
C SER A 19 12.23 -21.00 22.33
N SER A 20 11.49 -21.90 21.71
CA SER A 20 11.85 -23.32 21.55
C SER A 20 12.61 -23.61 20.25
N LEU A 21 12.89 -22.57 19.44
CA LEU A 21 13.49 -22.69 18.11
C LEU A 21 15.02 -22.53 18.15
N TYR A 22 15.70 -23.27 17.26
CA TYR A 22 17.14 -23.25 17.06
C TYR A 22 17.46 -22.65 15.69
N TYR A 23 18.53 -21.87 15.62
CA TYR A 23 18.99 -21.20 14.40
C TYR A 23 20.47 -21.44 14.18
N GLU A 24 20.90 -21.38 12.93
CA GLU A 24 22.31 -21.50 12.58
C GLU A 24 23.09 -20.31 13.13
N VAL A 25 24.09 -20.60 13.97
CA VAL A 25 24.98 -19.64 14.62
C VAL A 25 26.42 -20.07 14.45
N LYS A 26 27.32 -19.09 14.48
CA LYS A 26 28.77 -19.35 14.50
C LYS A 26 29.30 -19.21 15.92
N VAL A 27 30.02 -20.19 16.42
CA VAL A 27 30.66 -20.12 17.74
C VAL A 27 31.85 -19.16 17.67
N LEU A 28 31.88 -18.17 18.57
CA LEU A 28 32.96 -17.18 18.70
C LEU A 28 33.95 -17.54 19.82
N GLY A 29 33.49 -18.28 20.84
CA GLY A 29 34.34 -18.66 21.96
C GLY A 29 33.57 -19.41 23.04
N TYR A 30 34.30 -20.01 23.97
CA TYR A 30 33.74 -20.72 25.12
C TYR A 30 34.44 -20.24 26.40
N ASP A 31 33.66 -19.79 27.38
CA ASP A 31 34.18 -19.40 28.68
C ASP A 31 34.10 -20.57 29.67
N ALA A 32 35.27 -21.12 30.01
CA ALA A 32 35.40 -22.25 30.92
C ALA A 32 34.92 -21.94 32.36
N ARG A 33 34.86 -20.67 32.78
CA ARG A 33 34.40 -20.28 34.13
C ARG A 33 32.88 -20.25 34.23
N SER A 34 32.21 -19.74 33.20
CA SER A 34 30.74 -19.62 33.17
C SER A 34 30.04 -20.80 32.48
N GLN A 35 30.78 -21.66 31.77
CA GLN A 35 30.25 -22.79 30.98
C GLN A 35 29.29 -22.33 29.87
N LEU A 36 29.55 -21.16 29.29
CA LEU A 36 28.75 -20.55 28.22
C LEU A 36 29.55 -20.44 26.93
N TYR A 37 28.86 -20.65 25.81
CA TYR A 37 29.35 -20.41 24.46
C TYR A 37 28.89 -19.04 23.98
N THR A 38 29.82 -18.22 23.52
CA THR A 38 29.50 -16.99 22.80
C THR A 38 29.25 -17.35 21.34
N VAL A 39 28.07 -17.04 20.82
CA VAL A 39 27.67 -17.33 19.45
C VAL A 39 27.19 -16.07 18.75
N ILE A 40 27.38 -16.02 17.43
CA ILE A 40 26.87 -14.94 16.58
C ILE A 40 25.85 -15.49 15.57
N TYR A 41 24.71 -14.82 15.50
CA TYR A 41 23.64 -15.12 14.54
C TYR A 41 23.94 -14.46 13.19
N LYS A 42 23.29 -14.95 12.11
CA LYS A 42 23.46 -14.39 10.75
C LYS A 42 23.12 -12.90 10.64
N ASP A 43 22.32 -12.37 11.55
CA ASP A 43 21.95 -10.95 11.61
C ASP A 43 22.96 -10.08 12.40
N GLY A 44 24.04 -10.69 12.90
CA GLY A 44 25.10 -10.02 13.66
C GLY A 44 24.86 -9.96 15.17
N THR A 45 23.79 -10.56 15.69
CA THR A 45 23.50 -10.59 17.13
C THR A 45 24.44 -11.57 17.85
N GLU A 46 25.11 -11.11 18.90
CA GLU A 46 25.94 -11.97 19.77
C GLU A 46 25.21 -12.34 21.06
N LEU A 47 25.21 -13.63 21.41
CA LEU A 47 24.56 -14.15 22.62
C LEU A 47 25.42 -15.20 23.31
N GLU A 48 25.24 -15.33 24.63
CA GLU A 48 25.83 -16.39 25.44
C GLU A 48 24.80 -17.50 25.67
N LEU A 49 25.09 -18.71 25.18
CA LEU A 49 24.22 -19.88 25.28
C LEU A 49 24.87 -20.98 26.14
N LYS A 50 24.04 -21.72 26.87
CA LYS A 50 24.48 -22.95 27.55
C LYS A 50 24.64 -24.07 26.53
N GLU A 51 25.47 -25.06 26.85
CA GLU A 51 25.68 -26.22 25.97
C GLU A 51 24.40 -26.97 25.60
N GLN A 52 23.45 -27.09 26.54
CA GLN A 52 22.13 -27.71 26.32
C GLN A 52 21.24 -26.97 25.29
N ASP A 53 21.55 -25.70 25.05
CA ASP A 53 20.83 -24.83 24.13
C ASP A 53 21.59 -24.72 22.78
N ILE A 54 22.57 -25.60 22.54
CA ILE A 54 23.33 -25.74 21.29
C ILE A 54 23.28 -27.18 20.78
N MET A 55 22.80 -27.35 19.56
CA MET A 55 22.74 -28.64 18.86
C MET A 55 23.76 -28.70 17.73
N GLU A 56 24.34 -29.88 17.55
CA GLU A 56 25.27 -30.15 16.46
C GLU A 56 24.53 -30.05 15.12
N ASN A 57 25.21 -29.46 14.13
CA ASN A 57 24.63 -29.27 12.81
C ASN A 57 24.57 -30.64 12.13
N VAL A 58 23.40 -31.28 12.13
CA VAL A 58 23.22 -32.54 11.40
C VAL A 58 23.37 -32.21 9.92
N SER A 59 24.53 -32.54 9.36
CA SER A 59 24.79 -32.41 7.93
C SER A 59 23.67 -33.09 7.15
N SER A 60 23.17 -32.37 6.15
CA SER A 60 22.14 -32.71 5.18
C SER A 60 22.39 -34.04 4.43
N SER A 61 22.07 -35.18 5.02
CA SER A 61 22.12 -36.47 4.30
C SER A 61 21.03 -37.48 4.70
N VAL A 62 19.92 -37.05 5.31
CA VAL A 62 18.78 -37.94 5.67
C VAL A 62 17.42 -37.43 5.13
N PHE A 63 17.37 -36.31 4.41
CA PHE A 63 16.15 -35.80 3.77
C PHE A 63 16.07 -36.03 2.25
N ASP A 64 16.97 -36.84 1.68
CA ASP A 64 17.02 -37.13 0.23
C ASP A 64 16.38 -38.48 -0.19
N ILE A 65 15.48 -39.07 0.60
CA ILE A 65 14.84 -40.38 0.26
C ILE A 65 13.29 -40.30 0.18
N LEU A 66 12.70 -39.11 0.01
CA LEU A 66 11.26 -39.02 -0.30
C LEU A 66 10.89 -38.06 -1.45
N ASP A 67 11.84 -37.60 -2.26
CA ASP A 67 11.55 -36.97 -3.55
C ASP A 67 12.20 -37.78 -4.69
N LEU A 68 11.58 -38.90 -5.02
CA LEU A 68 11.76 -39.56 -6.31
C LEU A 68 10.46 -39.42 -7.11
N ASP A 69 10.61 -38.76 -8.25
CA ASP A 69 9.70 -38.65 -9.41
C ASP A 69 8.45 -37.76 -9.30
N HIS A 70 8.62 -36.49 -9.68
CA HIS A 70 8.24 -36.12 -11.05
C HIS A 70 8.98 -34.88 -11.57
N ASN A 71 9.87 -35.14 -12.53
CA ASN A 71 10.54 -34.16 -13.39
C ASN A 71 9.55 -33.17 -14.06
N THR A 72 9.79 -31.87 -13.89
CA THR A 72 9.70 -30.91 -15.00
C THR A 72 10.81 -29.87 -14.83
N VAL A 73 11.68 -29.81 -15.83
CA VAL A 73 12.91 -29.03 -15.91
C VAL A 73 12.65 -27.52 -15.70
N MET A 74 13.15 -26.95 -14.60
CA MET A 74 13.27 -25.50 -14.41
C MET A 74 14.67 -25.05 -14.85
N PHE A 75 14.75 -24.44 -16.02
CA PHE A 75 15.94 -23.69 -16.45
C PHE A 75 16.17 -22.47 -15.54
N PRO A 76 17.43 -22.08 -15.27
CA PRO A 76 17.73 -20.83 -14.60
C PRO A 76 17.54 -19.68 -15.60
N MET A 77 16.53 -18.84 -15.40
CA MET A 77 16.33 -17.62 -16.19
C MET A 77 17.05 -16.44 -15.52
N PRO A 78 17.93 -15.71 -16.22
CA PRO A 78 18.52 -14.47 -15.74
C PRO A 78 17.59 -13.27 -16.04
N GLY A 79 17.33 -12.44 -15.03
CA GLY A 79 16.89 -11.04 -15.20
C GLY A 79 15.38 -10.75 -15.06
N PRO A 80 15.00 -9.54 -14.60
CA PRO A 80 13.61 -9.11 -14.46
C PRO A 80 13.09 -8.59 -15.80
N HIS A 81 12.73 -9.50 -16.71
CA HIS A 81 12.03 -9.19 -17.95
C HIS A 81 10.73 -9.99 -18.02
N ILE A 82 9.82 -9.78 -17.06
CA ILE A 82 8.43 -10.27 -17.16
C ILE A 82 7.49 -9.21 -16.62
N VAL A 83 7.32 -8.11 -17.35
CA VAL A 83 6.04 -7.40 -17.40
C VAL A 83 5.95 -6.72 -18.78
N PHE A 84 4.81 -6.83 -19.45
CA PHE A 84 4.40 -6.11 -20.67
C PHE A 84 4.70 -6.70 -22.06
N PHE A 85 4.87 -8.02 -22.20
CA PHE A 85 4.76 -8.70 -23.52
C PHE A 85 3.38 -9.34 -23.78
N PHE A 86 2.30 -8.71 -23.30
CA PHE A 86 0.93 -9.11 -23.63
C PHE A 86 0.21 -8.13 -24.55
N CYS A 87 0.90 -7.12 -25.09
CA CYS A 87 0.34 -6.25 -26.12
C CYS A 87 0.57 -6.87 -27.51
N CYS A 88 -0.48 -6.97 -28.31
CA CYS A 88 -0.57 -7.46 -29.70
C CYS A 88 -0.75 -8.97 -29.99
N CYS A 89 0.00 -9.94 -29.45
CA CYS A 89 -0.12 -11.34 -29.97
C CYS A 89 -1.20 -12.23 -29.34
N CYS A 90 -1.60 -12.02 -28.07
CA CYS A 90 -2.69 -12.79 -27.45
C CYS A 90 -4.10 -12.19 -27.67
N PHE A 91 -4.18 -10.95 -28.13
CA PHE A 91 -5.45 -10.23 -28.27
C PHE A 91 -6.30 -10.66 -29.48
N ARG A 92 -5.80 -11.55 -30.34
CA ARG A 92 -6.54 -12.06 -31.51
C ARG A 92 -7.33 -13.35 -31.25
N ARG A 93 -7.28 -13.92 -30.05
CA ARG A 93 -7.85 -15.26 -29.77
C ARG A 93 -8.70 -15.42 -28.51
N LEU A 94 -9.05 -14.35 -27.80
CA LEU A 94 -9.92 -14.45 -26.62
C LEU A 94 -11.16 -13.59 -26.79
N ALA A 95 -12.21 -14.20 -27.34
CA ALA A 95 -13.58 -13.77 -27.16
C ALA A 95 -14.11 -14.25 -25.78
N PRO A 96 -15.06 -13.53 -25.15
CA PRO A 96 -15.43 -13.69 -23.74
C PRO A 96 -16.44 -14.84 -23.58
N PRO A 97 -16.29 -15.76 -22.59
CA PRO A 97 -16.89 -15.49 -21.28
C PRO A 97 -16.21 -16.15 -20.06
N PHE A 98 -14.95 -16.59 -20.12
CA PHE A 98 -14.38 -17.45 -19.05
C PHE A 98 -13.75 -16.74 -17.85
N PHE A 99 -13.34 -15.47 -17.97
CA PHE A 99 -12.56 -14.80 -16.90
C PHE A 99 -13.39 -14.25 -15.71
N PRO A 100 -14.59 -13.67 -15.89
CA PRO A 100 -15.34 -13.10 -14.76
C PRO A 100 -16.00 -14.16 -13.87
N SER A 101 -16.41 -15.30 -14.44
CA SER A 101 -17.16 -16.34 -13.70
C SER A 101 -16.31 -17.01 -12.63
N LEU A 102 -15.00 -17.16 -12.85
CA LEU A 102 -14.11 -17.80 -11.89
C LEU A 102 -13.87 -16.90 -10.67
N VAL A 103 -13.63 -15.61 -10.89
CA VAL A 103 -13.40 -14.64 -9.81
C VAL A 103 -14.67 -14.38 -9.00
N VAL A 104 -15.83 -14.24 -9.67
CA VAL A 104 -17.12 -14.08 -8.99
C VAL A 104 -17.50 -15.35 -8.22
N SER A 105 -17.29 -16.53 -8.79
CA SER A 105 -17.57 -17.81 -8.11
C SER A 105 -16.68 -18.00 -6.87
N ILE A 106 -15.37 -17.71 -6.97
CA ILE A 106 -14.43 -17.81 -5.83
C ILE A 106 -14.77 -16.82 -4.70
N ILE A 107 -15.15 -15.59 -5.05
CA ILE A 107 -15.55 -14.57 -4.06
C ILE A 107 -16.89 -14.92 -3.39
N LEU A 108 -17.86 -15.48 -4.13
CA LEU A 108 -19.11 -15.95 -3.51
C LEU A 108 -18.89 -17.19 -2.65
N SER A 109 -18.08 -18.16 -3.08
CA SER A 109 -17.81 -19.37 -2.29
C SER A 109 -17.15 -19.08 -0.95
N THR A 110 -16.28 -18.06 -0.89
CA THR A 110 -15.63 -17.64 0.37
C THR A 110 -16.55 -16.86 1.32
N LEU A 111 -17.65 -16.26 0.82
CA LEU A 111 -18.65 -15.58 1.65
C LEU A 111 -19.66 -16.55 2.29
N PHE A 112 -19.89 -17.73 1.71
CA PHE A 112 -20.87 -18.71 2.20
C PHE A 112 -20.31 -19.79 3.12
N ASP A 113 -18.98 -19.94 3.23
CA ASP A 113 -18.33 -20.93 4.12
C ASP A 113 -18.22 -20.44 5.59
N GLY A 114 -18.69 -19.23 5.89
CA GLY A 114 -18.65 -18.62 7.23
C GLY A 114 -19.82 -18.95 8.15
N GLN A 115 -20.80 -19.77 7.72
CA GLN A 115 -21.93 -20.16 8.56
C GLN A 115 -22.33 -21.62 8.33
N GLN A 116 -21.74 -22.54 9.11
CA GLN A 116 -22.41 -23.80 9.46
C GLN A 116 -21.69 -24.52 10.63
N GLU A 117 -22.12 -24.24 11.86
CA GLU A 117 -22.23 -25.27 12.90
C GLU A 117 -23.44 -24.95 13.79
N THR A 118 -24.61 -25.41 13.36
CA THR A 118 -25.72 -25.71 14.27
C THR A 118 -26.40 -26.97 13.78
N LYS A 119 -26.15 -28.08 14.49
CA LYS A 119 -26.84 -29.36 14.32
C LYS A 119 -28.29 -29.23 14.81
N ALA A 120 -29.23 -29.77 14.04
CA ALA A 120 -30.63 -29.93 14.43
C ALA A 120 -30.97 -31.42 14.58
N ALA A 121 -31.68 -31.75 15.67
CA ALA A 121 -32.69 -32.82 15.80
C ALA A 121 -33.31 -32.69 17.22
N GLU A 122 -34.54 -32.19 17.35
CA GLU A 122 -35.78 -32.97 17.62
C GLU A 122 -35.63 -33.90 18.86
N ASN A 123 -36.41 -33.83 19.94
CA ASN A 123 -37.87 -33.75 20.00
C ASN A 123 -38.40 -33.44 21.42
N SER A 124 -39.66 -33.01 21.45
CA SER A 124 -40.68 -33.21 22.50
C SER A 124 -40.63 -32.46 23.85
N SER A 125 -41.65 -31.60 23.99
CA SER A 125 -42.67 -31.58 25.06
C SER A 125 -42.41 -30.90 26.42
N ILE A 126 -43.24 -29.87 26.64
CA ILE A 126 -44.16 -29.70 27.78
C ILE A 126 -43.62 -29.09 29.10
N ASN A 127 -44.11 -27.86 29.33
CA ASN A 127 -44.63 -27.25 30.56
C ASN A 127 -43.72 -26.76 31.70
N ARG A 128 -44.10 -25.53 32.10
CA ARG A 128 -44.40 -25.00 33.45
C ARG A 128 -43.28 -24.29 34.22
N HIS A 129 -43.67 -23.07 34.63
CA HIS A 129 -43.50 -22.43 35.95
C HIS A 129 -42.05 -22.22 36.44
N GLU A 130 -41.68 -21.15 37.11
CA GLU A 130 -42.29 -19.91 37.57
C GLU A 130 -41.11 -19.02 38.02
N LYS A 131 -41.37 -17.70 38.15
CA LYS A 131 -40.97 -16.81 39.26
C LYS A 131 -39.78 -17.24 40.16
N LYS A 132 -38.88 -16.37 40.62
CA LYS A 132 -39.00 -14.97 41.07
C LYS A 132 -37.63 -14.57 41.67
N GLU A 133 -37.35 -13.26 41.71
CA GLU A 133 -36.77 -12.49 42.85
C GLU A 133 -35.45 -13.00 43.50
N GLU A 134 -34.52 -12.21 44.02
CA GLU A 134 -34.37 -10.77 44.26
C GLU A 134 -32.95 -10.55 44.82
N ASN A 135 -32.41 -9.36 44.55
CA ASN A 135 -31.71 -8.48 45.49
C ASN A 135 -30.53 -8.95 46.39
N ASN A 136 -29.44 -8.20 46.20
CA ASN A 136 -28.78 -7.32 47.19
C ASN A 136 -27.72 -7.87 48.18
N THR A 137 -26.50 -7.33 47.94
CA THR A 137 -25.72 -6.47 48.85
C THR A 137 -24.93 -7.08 50.03
N ALA A 138 -23.59 -7.04 49.85
CA ALA A 138 -22.49 -6.65 50.74
C ALA A 138 -22.42 -7.09 52.23
N SER A 139 -21.23 -7.60 52.63
CA SER A 139 -20.43 -7.27 53.84
C SER A 139 -19.18 -8.18 53.89
N LYS A 140 -17.91 -7.70 53.89
CA LYS A 140 -17.04 -7.11 54.93
C LYS A 140 -16.18 -8.14 55.75
N VAL A 141 -14.84 -7.98 55.64
CA VAL A 141 -13.70 -8.26 56.58
C VAL A 141 -13.39 -9.74 56.89
N THR A 142 -12.15 -10.29 56.79
CA THR A 142 -10.97 -10.06 57.67
C THR A 142 -9.74 -10.85 57.17
N GLU A 143 -8.53 -10.33 57.43
CA GLU A 143 -7.23 -10.98 57.21
C GLU A 143 -6.96 -12.18 58.14
N ALA A 144 -6.22 -13.19 57.63
CA ALA A 144 -5.33 -14.06 58.43
C ALA A 144 -4.19 -14.63 57.55
N LYS A 145 -2.96 -14.59 58.11
CA LYS A 145 -1.68 -15.05 57.55
C LYS A 145 -1.60 -16.58 57.38
N VAL A 146 -0.74 -17.08 56.48
CA VAL A 146 0.48 -17.90 56.78
C VAL A 146 1.08 -18.58 55.51
N GLN A 147 2.42 -18.46 55.41
CA GLN A 147 3.47 -19.28 54.75
C GLN A 147 3.75 -19.26 53.22
N ALA A 148 5.00 -18.86 52.93
CA ALA A 148 5.80 -19.09 51.71
C ALA A 148 6.47 -20.49 51.77
N GLU A 149 6.69 -21.20 50.65
CA GLU A 149 7.86 -21.20 49.74
C GLU A 149 7.61 -22.24 48.58
N PRO A 150 8.47 -22.42 47.55
CA PRO A 150 9.06 -21.46 46.62
C PRO A 150 8.87 -21.91 45.13
N GLU A 151 8.55 -21.01 44.21
CA GLU A 151 8.56 -21.35 42.76
C GLU A 151 9.92 -21.10 42.10
N LYS A 152 10.37 -22.17 41.44
CA LYS A 152 11.58 -22.38 40.64
C LYS A 152 12.04 -21.19 39.77
N ASN A 153 13.33 -20.90 39.92
CA ASN A 153 14.26 -20.30 38.96
C ASN A 153 13.85 -20.46 37.48
N GLN A 154 13.58 -19.35 36.80
CA GLN A 154 13.82 -19.18 35.37
C GLN A 154 14.89 -18.10 35.16
N GLY A 155 15.99 -18.51 34.55
CA GLY A 155 17.20 -17.71 34.36
C GLY A 155 16.96 -16.47 33.49
N ARG A 156 17.36 -15.34 34.03
CA ARG A 156 17.37 -14.02 33.38
C ARG A 156 18.61 -13.93 32.49
N TYR A 157 18.44 -13.92 31.17
CA TYR A 157 19.54 -13.60 30.25
C TYR A 157 19.87 -12.11 30.37
N ASN A 158 21.12 -11.79 30.73
CA ASN A 158 21.59 -10.41 30.87
C ASN A 158 22.00 -9.87 29.49
N LEU A 159 21.14 -9.07 28.86
CA LEU A 159 21.53 -8.24 27.73
C LEU A 159 22.40 -7.08 28.24
N ARG A 160 23.73 -7.18 28.10
CA ARG A 160 24.65 -6.11 28.53
C ARG A 160 25.02 -5.23 27.34
N ARG A 161 24.46 -4.01 27.30
CA ARG A 161 24.97 -2.88 26.51
C ARG A 161 26.01 -2.16 27.38
N ARG A 162 27.27 -2.05 26.92
CA ARG A 162 28.33 -1.35 27.67
C ARG A 162 27.99 0.14 27.77
N LYS A 163 27.97 0.66 29.00
CA LYS A 163 27.82 2.08 29.35
C LYS A 163 29.15 2.54 29.94
N ASP A 164 29.73 3.58 29.36
CA ASP A 164 30.82 4.38 29.94
C ASP A 164 30.26 5.21 31.09
N ASP A 165 31.00 5.30 32.20
CA ASP A 165 31.02 6.43 33.15
C ASP A 165 32.29 6.28 34.02
N GLY A 166 33.02 7.37 34.21
CA GLY A 166 34.32 7.40 34.89
C GLY A 166 34.27 7.63 36.40
N ASP A 167 35.44 7.61 37.04
CA ASP A 167 35.84 8.58 38.06
C ASP A 167 37.34 8.46 38.44
N ALA A 168 37.89 9.60 38.87
CA ALA A 168 39.31 9.96 38.90
C ALA A 168 40.15 9.52 40.12
N LYS A 169 41.49 9.49 39.97
CA LYS A 169 42.52 10.09 40.88
C LYS A 169 43.96 9.93 40.32
N PRO A 170 44.98 10.69 40.79
CA PRO A 170 45.67 11.70 39.96
C PRO A 170 47.16 11.47 39.63
N ALA A 171 47.60 12.21 38.60
CA ALA A 171 48.89 12.84 38.32
C ALA A 171 50.18 12.00 38.13
N GLU A 172 50.69 12.01 36.88
CA GLU A 172 52.06 12.45 36.55
C GLU A 172 52.15 12.84 35.06
N ALA A 173 52.96 13.85 34.74
CA ALA A 173 52.89 14.62 33.50
C ALA A 173 54.11 14.42 32.56
N LYS A 174 53.81 14.56 31.25
CA LYS A 174 54.65 14.84 30.04
C LYS A 174 54.93 13.65 29.09
N PRO A 175 55.18 13.91 27.79
CA PRO A 175 54.60 14.92 26.89
C PRO A 175 53.99 14.31 25.61
N GLU A 176 53.21 15.13 24.92
CA GLU A 176 52.39 14.85 23.73
C GLU A 176 53.16 14.26 22.53
N GLU A 177 52.62 13.18 21.95
CA GLU A 177 52.93 12.73 20.60
C GLU A 177 51.64 12.77 19.76
N LYS A 178 51.68 13.56 18.67
CA LYS A 178 50.57 13.79 17.75
C LYS A 178 50.35 12.56 16.88
N GLU A 179 49.31 11.77 17.15
CA GLU A 179 48.82 10.79 16.18
C GLU A 179 47.77 11.40 15.26
N ALA A 180 48.02 11.20 13.97
CA ALA A 180 47.29 11.76 12.86
C ALA A 180 45.83 11.29 12.80
N ILE A 181 44.93 12.23 12.51
CA ILE A 181 43.54 11.98 12.15
C ILE A 181 43.53 11.11 10.89
N MET A 182 43.30 9.81 11.05
CA MET A 182 42.88 8.96 9.94
C MET A 182 41.49 9.42 9.50
N ALA A 183 41.44 10.07 8.34
CA ALA A 183 40.22 10.42 7.65
C ALA A 183 39.31 9.19 7.56
N ALA A 184 38.06 9.34 8.01
CA ALA A 184 37.02 8.35 7.81
C ALA A 184 36.92 8.03 6.32
N ALA A 185 37.09 6.75 5.98
CA ALA A 185 36.85 6.26 4.63
C ALA A 185 35.43 6.66 4.18
N PRO A 186 35.22 7.03 2.91
CA PRO A 186 33.89 7.37 2.42
C PRO A 186 32.97 6.17 2.64
N VAL A 187 31.84 6.40 3.32
CA VAL A 187 30.75 5.43 3.40
C VAL A 187 30.39 5.08 1.96
N ALA A 188 30.66 3.84 1.56
CA ALA A 188 30.27 3.33 0.26
C ALA A 188 28.77 3.58 0.09
N THR A 189 28.41 4.47 -0.83
CA THR A 189 27.03 4.71 -1.22
C THR A 189 26.50 3.41 -1.81
N LEU A 190 25.76 2.64 -1.00
CA LEU A 190 24.95 1.53 -1.48
C LEU A 190 24.02 2.10 -2.56
N SER A 191 24.36 1.87 -3.83
CA SER A 191 23.53 2.22 -4.97
C SER A 191 22.18 1.55 -4.75
N THR A 192 21.15 2.36 -4.49
CA THR A 192 19.80 1.82 -4.30
C THR A 192 19.41 1.13 -5.61
N PRO A 193 18.88 -0.11 -5.59
CA PRO A 193 18.46 -0.77 -6.80
C PRO A 193 17.48 0.12 -7.56
N LEU A 194 17.69 0.27 -8.86
CA LEU A 194 16.84 1.12 -9.68
C LEU A 194 15.50 0.41 -9.92
N ASP A 195 14.42 1.04 -9.50
CA ASP A 195 13.05 0.62 -9.79
C ASP A 195 12.69 0.85 -11.27
N PHE A 196 11.53 0.33 -11.71
CA PHE A 196 10.93 0.58 -13.04
C PHE A 196 11.81 0.17 -14.23
N GLY A 197 12.59 -0.90 -14.11
CA GLY A 197 13.47 -1.38 -15.18
C GLY A 197 14.71 -0.49 -15.40
N GLY A 198 15.06 0.33 -14.40
CA GLY A 198 16.22 1.20 -14.44
C GLY A 198 16.12 2.29 -15.51
N LYS A 199 17.26 2.68 -16.07
CA LYS A 199 17.39 3.83 -16.98
C LYS A 199 16.56 3.68 -18.25
N ILE A 200 16.61 2.49 -18.87
CA ILE A 200 15.88 2.18 -20.10
C ILE A 200 14.38 2.07 -19.81
N GLY A 201 14.01 1.42 -18.70
CA GLY A 201 12.62 1.31 -18.30
C GLY A 201 11.98 2.65 -18.00
N ALA A 202 12.68 3.57 -17.31
CA ALA A 202 12.16 4.92 -17.07
C ALA A 202 11.91 5.70 -18.37
N PHE A 203 12.80 5.58 -19.37
CA PHE A 203 12.55 6.17 -20.69
C PHE A 203 11.33 5.58 -21.38
N PHE A 204 11.17 4.25 -21.34
CA PHE A 204 9.99 3.59 -21.86
C PHE A 204 8.72 4.09 -21.16
N TRP A 205 8.70 4.14 -19.83
CA TRP A 205 7.53 4.59 -19.06
C TRP A 205 7.17 6.06 -19.31
N LEU A 206 8.18 6.93 -19.48
CA LEU A 206 7.99 8.34 -19.80
C LEU A 206 7.19 8.54 -21.11
N LEU A 207 7.38 7.64 -22.10
CA LEU A 207 6.66 7.70 -23.38
C LEU A 207 5.37 6.86 -23.37
N PHE A 208 5.41 5.70 -22.71
CA PHE A 208 4.30 4.75 -22.69
C PHE A 208 3.10 5.30 -21.92
N LEU A 209 3.30 5.91 -20.74
CA LEU A 209 2.17 6.35 -19.91
C LEU A 209 1.29 7.41 -20.62
N PRO A 210 1.83 8.48 -21.22
CA PRO A 210 1.02 9.45 -21.96
C PRO A 210 0.36 8.84 -23.20
N ALA A 211 1.08 8.00 -23.95
CA ALA A 211 0.55 7.31 -25.12
C ALA A 211 -0.61 6.38 -24.73
N TRP A 212 -0.51 5.71 -23.59
CA TRP A 212 -1.55 4.83 -23.08
C TRP A 212 -2.80 5.58 -22.64
N VAL A 213 -2.66 6.70 -21.92
CA VAL A 213 -3.81 7.56 -21.57
C VAL A 213 -4.49 8.09 -22.83
N LEU A 214 -3.70 8.58 -23.79
CA LEU A 214 -4.24 9.04 -25.07
C LEU A 214 -5.00 7.92 -25.80
N PHE A 215 -4.41 6.73 -25.87
CA PHE A 215 -5.06 5.56 -26.44
C PHE A 215 -6.42 5.28 -25.78
N LEU A 216 -6.50 5.24 -24.45
CA LEU A 216 -7.74 4.99 -23.73
C LEU A 216 -8.81 6.06 -24.03
N ILE A 217 -8.42 7.34 -24.03
CA ILE A 217 -9.32 8.47 -24.33
C ILE A 217 -9.87 8.38 -25.75
N LEU A 218 -9.00 8.10 -26.74
CA LEU A 218 -9.43 7.97 -28.12
C LEU A 218 -10.30 6.74 -28.32
N GLN A 219 -9.96 5.62 -27.67
CA GLN A 219 -10.71 4.36 -27.77
C GLN A 219 -12.11 4.49 -27.17
N VAL A 220 -12.26 5.12 -26.00
CA VAL A 220 -13.57 5.30 -25.35
C VAL A 220 -14.47 6.27 -26.10
N SER A 221 -13.87 7.17 -26.90
CA SER A 221 -14.60 8.16 -27.69
C SER A 221 -15.16 7.60 -29.00
N LEU A 222 -14.82 6.36 -29.37
CA LEU A 222 -15.41 5.67 -30.52
C LEU A 222 -16.88 5.29 -30.23
N GLU A 223 -17.68 5.25 -31.29
CA GLU A 223 -19.04 4.70 -31.23
C GLU A 223 -19.03 3.22 -30.82
N ASP A 224 -18.04 2.46 -31.31
CA ASP A 224 -17.75 1.11 -30.85
C ASP A 224 -16.32 1.06 -30.26
N PRO A 225 -16.16 1.09 -28.92
CA PRO A 225 -14.86 1.06 -28.26
C PRO A 225 -14.23 -0.35 -28.22
N SER A 226 -14.71 -1.31 -29.01
CA SER A 226 -14.13 -2.66 -29.09
C SER A 226 -12.67 -2.66 -29.54
N LEU A 227 -11.89 -3.63 -29.04
CA LEU A 227 -10.49 -3.81 -29.42
C LEU A 227 -10.30 -4.15 -30.91
N ALA A 228 -11.38 -4.48 -31.63
CA ALA A 228 -11.33 -4.69 -33.08
C ALA A 228 -11.04 -3.38 -33.84
N ASN A 229 -11.43 -2.23 -33.28
CA ASN A 229 -11.20 -0.91 -33.86
C ASN A 229 -9.85 -0.31 -33.45
N PHE A 230 -8.91 -1.15 -33.01
CA PHE A 230 -7.54 -0.75 -32.71
C PHE A 230 -6.67 -0.66 -33.99
N PRO A 231 -5.80 0.36 -34.14
CA PRO A 231 -5.68 1.54 -33.29
C PRO A 231 -6.75 2.60 -33.63
N PRO A 232 -7.22 3.37 -32.63
CA PRO A 232 -8.16 4.45 -32.88
C PRO A 232 -7.52 5.52 -33.78
N PRO A 233 -8.29 6.19 -34.65
CA PRO A 233 -7.76 7.22 -35.53
C PRO A 233 -7.22 8.39 -34.72
N LEU A 234 -6.02 8.86 -35.08
CA LEU A 234 -5.41 10.03 -34.46
C LEU A 234 -6.10 11.30 -34.99
N PRO A 235 -6.62 12.16 -34.10
CA PRO A 235 -7.21 13.41 -34.54
C PRO A 235 -6.12 14.40 -35.00
N PRO A 236 -6.48 15.43 -35.80
CA PRO A 236 -5.53 16.45 -36.20
C PRO A 236 -5.01 17.24 -34.99
N LEU A 237 -3.79 17.79 -35.08
CA LEU A 237 -3.15 18.51 -33.96
C LEU A 237 -4.00 19.64 -33.37
N VAL A 238 -4.82 20.29 -34.19
CA VAL A 238 -5.74 21.34 -33.74
C VAL A 238 -6.80 20.83 -32.76
N ALA A 239 -7.17 19.55 -32.81
CA ALA A 239 -8.16 18.96 -31.92
C ALA A 239 -7.64 18.77 -30.48
N PHE A 240 -6.33 18.78 -30.28
CA PHE A 240 -5.71 18.62 -28.96
C PHE A 240 -5.70 19.92 -28.15
N TRP A 241 -5.90 21.07 -28.80
CA TRP A 241 -5.79 22.36 -28.15
C TRP A 241 -7.14 23.07 -28.09
N ASP A 242 -7.54 23.41 -26.87
CA ASP A 242 -8.58 24.40 -26.64
C ASP A 242 -8.14 25.35 -25.52
N THR A 243 -8.24 26.65 -25.79
CA THR A 243 -7.74 27.68 -24.86
C THR A 243 -8.62 27.80 -23.61
N GLN A 244 -9.93 27.55 -23.75
CA GLN A 244 -10.86 27.57 -22.62
C GLN A 244 -10.63 26.37 -21.72
N ALA A 245 -10.47 25.17 -22.28
CA ALA A 245 -10.12 23.95 -21.55
C ALA A 245 -8.82 24.12 -20.75
N PHE A 246 -7.77 24.68 -21.38
CA PHE A 246 -6.52 24.99 -20.67
C PHE A 246 -6.74 25.98 -19.51
N GLY A 247 -7.52 27.04 -19.75
CA GLY A 247 -7.92 28.00 -18.72
C GLY A 247 -8.69 27.35 -17.56
N PHE A 248 -9.59 26.41 -17.84
CA PHE A 248 -10.34 25.69 -16.80
C PHE A 248 -9.46 24.79 -15.94
N VAL A 249 -8.47 24.09 -16.52
CA VAL A 249 -7.54 23.26 -15.73
C VAL A 249 -6.70 24.15 -14.81
N ILE A 250 -6.20 25.29 -15.29
CA ILE A 250 -5.48 26.25 -14.46
C ILE A 250 -6.38 26.79 -13.34
N LEU A 251 -7.59 27.23 -13.68
CA LEU A 251 -8.56 27.73 -12.70
C LEU A 251 -8.86 26.70 -11.63
N TRP A 252 -9.06 25.43 -12.02
CA TRP A 252 -9.30 24.32 -11.10
C TRP A 252 -8.12 24.09 -10.15
N ILE A 253 -6.91 24.01 -10.68
CA ILE A 253 -5.70 23.83 -9.86
C ILE A 253 -5.51 25.01 -8.89
N LEU A 254 -5.71 26.24 -9.35
CA LEU A 254 -5.61 27.44 -8.50
C LEU A 254 -6.69 27.48 -7.43
N PHE A 255 -7.93 27.11 -7.77
CA PHE A 255 -9.02 26.99 -6.82
C PHE A 255 -8.70 25.95 -5.72
N GLN A 256 -8.22 24.77 -6.11
CA GLN A 256 -7.78 23.75 -5.15
C GLN A 256 -6.59 24.22 -4.32
N ALA A 257 -5.64 24.94 -4.91
CA ALA A 257 -4.49 25.49 -4.20
C ALA A 257 -4.91 26.54 -3.16
N LEU A 258 -5.89 27.38 -3.50
CA LEU A 258 -6.49 28.33 -2.55
C LEU A 258 -7.09 27.58 -1.36
N LEU A 259 -7.95 26.58 -1.61
CA LEU A 259 -8.56 25.77 -0.55
C LEU A 259 -7.52 25.06 0.33
N TYR A 260 -6.42 24.60 -0.27
CA TYR A 260 -5.33 23.94 0.44
C TYR A 260 -4.59 24.90 1.40
N ILE A 261 -4.36 26.15 1.00
CA ILE A 261 -3.64 27.16 1.80
C ILE A 261 -4.50 27.67 2.97
N LEU A 262 -5.83 27.64 2.85
CA LEU A 262 -6.72 28.12 3.91
C LEU A 262 -6.45 27.42 5.26
N PRO A 263 -6.46 28.17 6.38
CA PRO A 263 -6.06 27.67 7.70
C PRO A 263 -7.14 26.78 8.37
N PHE A 264 -7.87 25.98 7.60
CA PHE A 264 -8.84 25.00 8.09
C PHE A 264 -8.21 23.61 8.18
N GLY A 265 -8.80 22.73 8.99
CA GLY A 265 -8.35 21.35 9.14
C GLY A 265 -7.23 21.15 10.18
N LYS A 266 -6.99 19.88 10.51
CA LYS A 266 -6.04 19.46 11.53
C LYS A 266 -4.60 19.59 11.00
N LEU A 267 -3.67 19.91 11.91
CA LEU A 267 -2.24 19.85 11.61
C LEU A 267 -1.72 18.47 12.01
N SER A 268 -1.27 17.70 11.03
CA SER A 268 -0.86 16.32 11.20
C SER A 268 0.63 16.18 10.87
N GLU A 269 1.31 15.34 11.63
CA GLU A 269 2.74 15.10 11.46
C GLU A 269 2.95 13.98 10.44
N GLY A 270 3.84 14.23 9.49
CA GLY A 270 4.39 13.17 8.67
C GLY A 270 5.33 12.27 9.46
N MET A 271 5.80 11.23 8.79
CA MET A 271 6.80 10.34 9.35
C MET A 271 8.17 11.02 9.48
N PRO A 272 9.04 10.54 10.40
CA PRO A 272 10.37 11.10 10.54
C PRO A 272 11.19 10.92 9.27
N LEU A 273 11.78 12.02 8.80
CA LEU A 273 12.76 12.02 7.71
C LEU A 273 14.08 11.40 8.18
N LYS A 274 15.03 11.21 7.25
CA LYS A 274 16.39 10.74 7.59
C LYS A 274 17.12 11.67 8.56
N THR A 275 16.78 12.97 8.54
CA THR A 275 17.28 13.99 9.46
C THR A 275 16.68 13.87 10.87
N GLY A 276 15.64 13.04 11.05
CA GLY A 276 14.84 12.98 12.28
C GLY A 276 13.73 14.03 12.34
N GLU A 277 13.72 15.02 11.45
CA GLU A 277 12.66 16.04 11.39
C GLU A 277 11.32 15.43 10.95
N ARG A 278 10.22 15.98 11.50
CA ARG A 278 8.85 15.66 11.07
C ARG A 278 8.22 16.87 10.41
N LEU A 279 7.89 16.72 9.14
CA LEU A 279 7.17 17.73 8.39
C LEU A 279 5.70 17.78 8.84
N LYS A 280 5.14 18.99 8.93
CA LYS A 280 3.74 19.20 9.27
C LYS A 280 2.91 19.40 8.01
N TYR A 281 1.71 18.83 8.02
CA TYR A 281 0.74 18.83 6.92
C TYR A 281 -0.61 19.29 7.45
N ARG A 282 -1.26 20.20 6.73
CA ARG A 282 -2.63 20.60 7.06
C ARG A 282 -3.59 19.69 6.31
N THR A 283 -4.30 18.83 7.02
CA THR A 283 -5.25 17.89 6.45
C THR A 283 -6.64 18.53 6.41
N ASN A 284 -6.98 19.11 5.27
CA ASN A 284 -8.25 19.78 5.00
C ASN A 284 -8.96 19.24 3.76
N GLY A 285 -8.61 18.02 3.32
CA GLY A 285 -9.17 17.40 2.10
C GLY A 285 -10.69 17.31 2.13
N PHE A 286 -11.29 16.90 3.25
CA PHE A 286 -12.76 16.83 3.38
C PHE A 286 -13.44 18.21 3.25
N PHE A 287 -12.84 19.25 3.83
CA PHE A 287 -13.31 20.62 3.65
C PHE A 287 -13.23 21.03 2.17
N ALA A 288 -12.12 20.72 1.50
CA ALA A 288 -11.90 21.07 0.11
C ALA A 288 -12.95 20.44 -0.82
N ILE A 289 -13.28 19.15 -0.66
CA ILE A 289 -14.31 18.50 -1.49
C ILE A 289 -15.71 19.05 -1.23
N VAL A 290 -16.07 19.36 0.02
CA VAL A 290 -17.37 19.97 0.34
C VAL A 290 -17.50 21.35 -0.30
N VAL A 291 -16.50 22.22 -0.15
CA VAL A 291 -16.52 23.55 -0.78
C VAL A 291 -16.52 23.45 -2.30
N SER A 292 -15.76 22.50 -2.86
CA SER A 292 -15.77 22.24 -4.30
C SER A 292 -17.15 21.80 -4.80
N ALA A 293 -17.81 20.88 -4.09
CA ALA A 293 -19.15 20.41 -4.43
C ALA A 293 -20.19 21.54 -4.37
N VAL A 294 -20.13 22.40 -3.33
CA VAL A 294 -21.00 23.58 -3.22
C VAL A 294 -20.74 24.57 -4.35
N ALA A 295 -19.48 24.85 -4.68
CA ALA A 295 -19.11 25.74 -5.78
C ALA A 295 -19.63 25.22 -7.13
N VAL A 296 -19.49 23.91 -7.38
CA VAL A 296 -19.98 23.25 -8.60
C VAL A 296 -21.51 23.27 -8.65
N ALA A 297 -22.20 22.96 -7.56
CA ALA A 297 -23.65 23.03 -7.48
C ALA A 297 -24.18 24.46 -7.72
N ALA A 298 -23.52 25.47 -7.16
CA ALA A 298 -23.84 26.86 -7.41
C ALA A 298 -23.60 27.27 -8.87
N ALA A 299 -22.50 26.80 -9.48
CA ALA A 299 -22.21 27.04 -10.89
C ALA A 299 -23.29 26.44 -11.80
N VAL A 300 -23.70 25.18 -11.55
CA VAL A 300 -24.79 24.53 -12.29
C VAL A 300 -26.11 25.28 -12.10
N HIS A 301 -26.44 25.70 -10.89
CA HIS A 301 -27.64 26.51 -10.62
C HIS A 301 -27.61 27.87 -11.34
N GLN A 302 -26.42 28.44 -11.57
CA GLN A 302 -26.24 29.66 -12.37
C GLN A 302 -26.24 29.40 -13.89
N GLY A 303 -26.44 28.16 -14.33
CA GLY A 303 -26.52 27.78 -15.75
C GLY A 303 -25.18 27.42 -16.40
N VAL A 304 -24.13 27.16 -15.62
CA VAL A 304 -22.85 26.66 -16.18
C VAL A 304 -23.03 25.24 -16.71
N ASP A 305 -22.75 25.05 -18.01
CA ASP A 305 -22.85 23.74 -18.66
C ASP A 305 -21.63 22.86 -18.38
N LEU A 306 -21.75 21.95 -17.43
CA LEU A 306 -20.69 20.97 -17.11
C LEU A 306 -20.51 19.89 -18.18
N THR A 307 -21.45 19.72 -19.13
CA THR A 307 -21.27 18.77 -20.25
C THR A 307 -20.14 19.20 -21.19
N TYR A 308 -19.67 20.45 -21.05
CA TYR A 308 -18.40 20.92 -21.64
C TYR A 308 -17.23 19.97 -21.31
N ILE A 309 -17.16 19.43 -20.10
CA ILE A 309 -16.07 18.52 -19.68
C ILE A 309 -16.06 17.24 -20.52
N HIS A 310 -17.23 16.66 -20.82
CA HIS A 310 -17.32 15.48 -21.68
C HIS A 310 -16.94 15.81 -23.13
N SER A 311 -17.46 16.91 -23.68
CA SER A 311 -17.16 17.32 -25.07
C SER A 311 -15.71 17.72 -25.31
N HIS A 312 -15.01 18.23 -24.28
CA HIS A 312 -13.61 18.68 -24.38
C HIS A 312 -12.64 17.80 -23.57
N PHE A 313 -13.00 16.52 -23.37
CA PHE A 313 -12.26 15.61 -22.50
C PHE A 313 -10.80 15.41 -22.94
N LEU A 314 -10.56 15.28 -24.25
CA LEU A 314 -9.22 15.17 -24.83
C LEU A 314 -8.38 16.43 -24.59
N GLN A 315 -8.98 17.61 -24.73
CA GLN A 315 -8.32 18.90 -24.57
C GLN A 315 -7.99 19.16 -23.10
N LEU A 316 -8.89 18.79 -22.18
CA LEU A 316 -8.64 18.84 -20.74
C LEU A 316 -7.50 17.89 -20.33
N ALA A 317 -7.49 16.66 -20.85
CA ALA A 317 -6.40 15.72 -20.60
C ALA A 317 -5.06 16.21 -21.15
N THR A 318 -5.07 16.81 -22.36
CA THR A 318 -3.88 17.41 -22.97
C THR A 318 -3.37 18.60 -22.16
N ALA A 319 -4.26 19.48 -21.70
CA ALA A 319 -3.91 20.60 -20.83
C ALA A 319 -3.28 20.13 -19.51
N SER A 320 -3.88 19.15 -18.84
CA SER A 320 -3.34 18.55 -17.62
C SER A 320 -1.99 17.86 -17.87
N PHE A 321 -1.82 17.20 -19.01
CA PHE A 321 -0.54 16.61 -19.41
C PHE A 321 0.56 17.66 -19.57
N LEU A 322 0.29 18.76 -20.28
CA LEU A 322 1.24 19.86 -20.43
C LEU A 322 1.62 20.46 -19.07
N ILE A 323 0.64 20.68 -18.19
CA ILE A 323 0.89 21.18 -16.83
C ILE A 323 1.75 20.18 -16.03
N SER A 324 1.49 18.87 -16.14
CA SER A 324 2.28 17.85 -15.46
C SER A 324 3.75 17.84 -15.93
N ILE A 325 4.00 18.03 -17.24
CA ILE A 325 5.36 18.16 -17.80
C ILE A 325 6.02 19.42 -17.26
N LEU A 326 5.35 20.57 -17.32
CA LEU A 326 5.90 21.84 -16.86
C LEU A 326 6.22 21.80 -15.35
N LEU A 327 5.33 21.22 -14.54
CA LEU A 327 5.56 20.98 -13.12
C LEU A 327 6.79 20.08 -12.91
N SER A 328 6.91 18.99 -13.67
CA SER A 328 8.04 18.06 -13.57
C SER A 328 9.37 18.71 -13.94
N ILE A 329 9.38 19.55 -14.98
CA ILE A 329 10.55 20.36 -15.36
C ILE A 329 10.92 21.31 -14.22
N TYR A 330 9.94 22.02 -13.66
CA TYR A 330 10.16 22.90 -12.51
C TYR A 330 10.76 22.14 -11.31
N LEU A 331 10.19 20.99 -10.95
CA LEU A 331 10.67 20.15 -9.85
C LEU A 331 12.10 19.66 -10.09
N TYR A 332 12.40 19.22 -11.31
CA TYR A 332 13.73 18.76 -11.69
C TYR A 332 14.77 19.89 -11.59
N VAL A 333 14.48 21.06 -12.16
CA VAL A 333 15.40 22.22 -12.10
C VAL A 333 15.58 22.69 -10.66
N ARG A 334 14.50 22.79 -9.90
CA ARG A 334 14.52 23.19 -8.49
C ARG A 334 15.36 22.25 -7.63
N SER A 335 15.24 20.94 -7.85
CA SER A 335 15.95 19.93 -7.06
C SER A 335 17.48 20.04 -7.12
N ARG A 336 18.03 20.71 -8.15
CA ARG A 336 19.47 20.97 -8.28
C ARG A 336 20.02 21.87 -7.16
N ASN A 337 19.16 22.67 -6.55
CA ASN A 337 19.51 23.54 -5.43
C ASN A 337 19.03 22.97 -4.08
N ALA A 338 18.40 21.79 -4.08
CA ALA A 338 17.94 21.16 -2.85
C ALA A 338 19.12 20.51 -2.11
N PRO A 339 19.16 20.60 -0.77
CA PRO A 339 20.24 20.03 -0.01
C PRO A 339 20.13 18.48 0.02
N PRO A 340 21.25 17.75 0.14
CA PRO A 340 21.28 16.28 0.00
C PRO A 340 20.31 15.53 0.92
N GLU A 341 20.05 16.06 2.10
CA GLU A 341 19.13 15.49 3.09
C GLU A 341 17.65 15.50 2.66
N GLN A 342 17.26 16.39 1.74
CA GLN A 342 15.89 16.49 1.21
C GLN A 342 15.69 15.62 -0.04
N LEU A 343 16.75 14.96 -0.53
CA LEU A 343 16.69 14.14 -1.73
C LEU A 343 16.18 12.72 -1.47
N ALA A 344 15.36 12.22 -2.38
CA ALA A 344 14.81 10.87 -2.37
C ALA A 344 15.89 9.83 -2.74
N LEU A 345 15.98 8.71 -2.02
CA LEU A 345 17.02 7.69 -2.31
C LEU A 345 16.93 7.14 -3.73
N GLY A 346 15.70 6.84 -4.18
CA GLY A 346 15.45 6.32 -5.52
C GLY A 346 15.60 7.34 -6.64
N GLY A 347 15.72 8.64 -6.33
CA GLY A 347 15.73 9.72 -7.32
C GLY A 347 17.10 10.29 -7.67
N ASN A 348 18.19 9.63 -7.27
CA ASN A 348 19.56 10.12 -7.44
C ASN A 348 20.46 9.08 -8.11
N SER A 349 20.05 8.61 -9.28
CA SER A 349 20.77 7.60 -10.07
C SER A 349 21.93 8.17 -10.90
N GLY A 350 22.00 9.51 -11.04
CA GLY A 350 22.95 10.20 -11.90
C GLY A 350 22.53 10.18 -13.38
N ASN A 351 21.37 9.63 -13.72
CA ASN A 351 20.80 9.66 -15.06
C ASN A 351 19.64 10.65 -15.12
N VAL A 352 19.76 11.65 -16.01
CA VAL A 352 18.78 12.74 -16.15
C VAL A 352 17.36 12.25 -16.39
N ILE A 353 17.18 11.27 -17.28
CA ILE A 353 15.85 10.76 -17.67
C ILE A 353 15.22 10.02 -16.48
N TYR A 354 15.99 9.14 -15.84
CA TYR A 354 15.53 8.38 -14.70
C TYR A 354 15.15 9.28 -13.53
N ASP A 355 16.01 10.24 -13.19
CA ASP A 355 15.79 11.12 -12.05
C ASP A 355 14.70 12.17 -12.33
N PHE A 356 14.49 12.56 -13.60
CA PHE A 356 13.32 13.34 -14.03
C PHE A 356 12.02 12.55 -13.87
N PHE A 357 12.03 11.28 -14.29
CA PHE A 357 10.88 10.39 -14.15
C PHE A 357 10.54 10.13 -12.68
N LYS A 358 11.53 9.73 -11.89
CA LYS A 358 11.34 9.31 -10.49
C LYS A 358 11.24 10.48 -9.50
N GLY A 359 11.86 11.61 -9.81
CA GLY A 359 11.91 12.80 -8.97
C GLY A 359 13.08 12.79 -7.99
N HIS A 360 13.86 13.88 -7.95
CA HIS A 360 15.00 14.05 -7.05
C HIS A 360 14.61 14.45 -5.62
N GLU A 361 13.75 15.47 -5.47
CA GLU A 361 13.34 16.02 -4.17
C GLU A 361 12.22 15.15 -3.58
N LEU A 362 12.34 14.77 -2.30
CA LEU A 362 11.38 13.85 -1.67
C LEU A 362 10.02 14.52 -1.44
N ASN A 363 10.03 15.73 -0.87
CA ASN A 363 8.85 16.51 -0.50
C ASN A 363 9.04 17.99 -0.88
N PRO A 364 8.91 18.35 -2.16
CA PRO A 364 9.17 19.71 -2.61
C PRO A 364 8.16 20.71 -2.08
N ARG A 365 8.69 21.77 -1.42
CA ARG A 365 7.88 22.74 -0.67
C ARG A 365 8.09 24.19 -1.06
N ILE A 366 7.00 24.93 -1.25
CA ILE A 366 7.01 26.39 -1.35
C ILE A 366 6.52 26.93 -0.01
N LYS A 367 7.45 27.28 0.89
CA LYS A 367 7.15 27.61 2.29
C LYS A 367 6.37 26.46 2.97
N GLY A 368 5.12 26.69 3.37
CA GLY A 368 4.24 25.67 3.96
C GLY A 368 3.48 24.81 2.95
N PHE A 369 3.60 25.09 1.65
CA PHE A 369 2.88 24.38 0.60
C PHE A 369 3.67 23.17 0.11
N ASP A 370 3.19 21.96 0.36
CA ASP A 370 3.80 20.72 -0.11
C ASP A 370 3.20 20.31 -1.45
N LEU A 371 4.00 20.38 -2.53
CA LEU A 371 3.52 20.18 -3.90
C LEU A 371 3.06 18.74 -4.15
N LYS A 372 3.77 17.77 -3.56
CA LYS A 372 3.46 16.35 -3.69
C LYS A 372 2.15 16.01 -3.01
N PHE A 373 2.01 16.39 -1.74
CA PHE A 373 0.79 16.18 -0.98
C PHE A 373 -0.41 16.90 -1.61
N PHE A 374 -0.18 18.12 -2.13
CA PHE A 374 -1.21 18.86 -2.84
C PHE A 374 -1.70 18.12 -4.09
N CYS A 375 -0.80 17.74 -5.00
CA CYS A 375 -1.16 17.07 -6.26
C CYS A 375 -1.90 15.75 -6.03
N GLU A 376 -1.37 14.90 -5.14
CA GLU A 376 -1.94 13.59 -4.79
C GLU A 376 -3.37 13.73 -4.25
N MET A 377 -3.61 14.67 -3.34
CA MET A 377 -4.86 14.71 -2.57
C MET A 377 -5.90 15.72 -3.05
N ARG A 378 -5.55 16.69 -3.90
CA ARG A 378 -6.46 17.80 -4.27
C ARG A 378 -6.89 17.74 -5.74
N PRO A 379 -6.17 18.34 -6.72
CA PRO A 379 -6.69 18.53 -8.06
C PRO A 379 -7.03 17.22 -8.77
N GLY A 380 -6.27 16.14 -8.52
CA GLY A 380 -6.49 14.82 -9.09
C GLY A 380 -7.74 14.12 -8.54
N LEU A 381 -7.72 13.77 -7.24
CA LEU A 381 -8.82 13.02 -6.60
C LEU A 381 -10.16 13.79 -6.57
N ILE A 382 -10.14 15.09 -6.25
CA ILE A 382 -11.39 15.88 -6.25
C ILE A 382 -11.83 16.13 -7.71
N GLY A 383 -10.87 16.31 -8.64
CA GLY A 383 -11.15 16.45 -10.06
C GLY A 383 -11.80 15.21 -10.66
N TRP A 384 -11.40 14.01 -10.23
CA TRP A 384 -12.06 12.75 -10.59
C TRP A 384 -13.56 12.79 -10.25
N CYS A 385 -13.94 13.22 -9.04
CA CYS A 385 -15.36 13.35 -8.67
C CYS A 385 -16.10 14.39 -9.53
N LEU A 386 -15.46 15.52 -9.85
CA LEU A 386 -16.03 16.55 -10.72
C LEU A 386 -16.30 16.01 -12.13
N ILE A 387 -15.33 15.30 -12.71
CA ILE A 387 -15.46 14.72 -14.05
C ILE A 387 -16.59 13.68 -14.05
N ASN A 388 -16.63 12.79 -13.06
CA ASN A 388 -17.71 11.81 -12.93
C ASN A 388 -19.10 12.45 -12.89
N PHE A 389 -19.26 13.51 -12.11
CA PHE A 389 -20.52 14.25 -12.05
C PHE A 389 -20.87 14.88 -13.40
N ALA A 390 -19.87 15.42 -14.11
CA ALA A 390 -20.07 15.93 -15.46
C ALA A 390 -20.46 14.83 -16.46
N MET A 391 -19.92 13.61 -16.32
CA MET A 391 -20.33 12.46 -17.14
C MET A 391 -21.79 12.06 -16.88
N ALA A 392 -22.26 12.13 -15.63
CA ALA A 392 -23.66 11.87 -15.31
C ALA A 392 -24.61 12.89 -15.99
N LEU A 393 -24.24 14.17 -15.98
CA LEU A 393 -24.99 15.21 -16.70
C LEU A 393 -24.90 15.05 -18.22
N ALA A 394 -23.75 14.60 -18.73
CA ALA A 394 -23.56 14.33 -20.16
C ALA A 394 -24.42 13.16 -20.63
N GLU A 395 -24.53 12.08 -19.84
CA GLU A 395 -25.44 10.95 -20.12
C GLU A 395 -26.89 11.44 -20.20
N MET A 396 -27.34 12.21 -19.20
CA MET A 396 -28.70 12.77 -19.20
C MET A 396 -28.99 13.58 -20.46
N LYS A 397 -28.06 14.46 -20.85
CA LYS A 397 -28.22 15.33 -22.03
C LYS A 397 -28.21 14.55 -23.34
N GLN A 398 -27.32 13.57 -23.50
CA GLN A 398 -27.19 12.79 -24.74
C GLN A 398 -28.31 11.76 -24.92
N GLN A 399 -28.75 11.15 -23.83
CA GLN A 399 -29.79 10.12 -23.85
C GLN A 399 -31.20 10.70 -23.64
N GLY A 400 -31.32 12.00 -23.38
CA GLY A 400 -32.61 12.68 -23.14
C GLY A 400 -33.31 12.22 -21.86
N LEU A 401 -32.55 12.00 -20.79
CA LEU A 401 -33.06 11.48 -19.51
C LEU A 401 -33.27 12.61 -18.48
N ASP A 402 -34.35 12.51 -17.71
CA ASP A 402 -34.61 13.42 -16.58
C ASP A 402 -33.69 13.17 -15.37
N ALA A 403 -33.11 11.97 -15.29
CA ALA A 403 -32.17 11.57 -14.25
C ALA A 403 -31.11 10.60 -14.82
N PRO A 404 -29.90 10.51 -14.23
CA PRO A 404 -28.88 9.59 -14.69
C PRO A 404 -29.33 8.13 -14.55
N SER A 405 -28.76 7.25 -15.37
CA SER A 405 -29.10 5.82 -15.32
C SER A 405 -28.70 5.18 -13.97
N PRO A 406 -29.36 4.09 -13.53
CA PRO A 406 -28.96 3.40 -12.31
C PRO A 406 -27.49 2.95 -12.30
N ALA A 407 -26.96 2.55 -13.46
CA ALA A 407 -25.56 2.18 -13.65
C ALA A 407 -24.63 3.39 -13.44
N MET A 408 -24.97 4.55 -14.01
CA MET A 408 -24.20 5.78 -13.83
C MET A 408 -24.20 6.24 -12.37
N ILE A 409 -25.36 6.19 -11.71
CA ILE A 409 -25.52 6.59 -10.29
C ILE A 409 -24.62 5.76 -9.38
N ILE A 410 -24.66 4.42 -9.51
CA ILE A 410 -23.87 3.57 -8.61
C ILE A 410 -22.37 3.71 -8.83
N VAL A 411 -21.90 3.84 -10.08
CA VAL A 411 -20.46 4.05 -10.34
C VAL A 411 -20.00 5.37 -9.73
N ASN A 412 -20.75 6.45 -9.98
CA ASN A 412 -20.48 7.76 -9.38
C ASN A 412 -20.45 7.69 -7.86
N LEU A 413 -21.46 7.07 -7.24
CA LEU A 413 -21.56 6.95 -5.78
C LEU A 413 -20.42 6.10 -5.20
N PHE A 414 -20.07 4.99 -5.84
CA PHE A 414 -19.02 4.09 -5.36
C PHE A 414 -17.64 4.74 -5.40
N GLN A 415 -17.35 5.49 -6.47
CA GLN A 415 -16.11 6.23 -6.63
C GLN A 415 -16.08 7.47 -5.72
N LEU A 416 -17.21 8.18 -5.56
CA LEU A 416 -17.34 9.29 -4.61
C LEU A 416 -17.08 8.85 -3.17
N ILE A 417 -17.71 7.75 -2.72
CA ILE A 417 -17.48 7.20 -1.38
C ILE A 417 -16.00 6.89 -1.20
N TYR A 418 -15.34 6.29 -2.20
CA TYR A 418 -13.91 5.98 -2.12
C TYR A 418 -13.03 7.24 -1.96
N VAL A 419 -13.29 8.29 -2.75
CA VAL A 419 -12.55 9.55 -2.65
C VAL A 419 -12.80 10.26 -1.33
N VAL A 420 -14.07 10.41 -0.92
CA VAL A 420 -14.45 11.03 0.35
C VAL A 420 -13.80 10.29 1.52
N ASP A 421 -13.78 8.96 1.45
CA ASP A 421 -13.17 8.09 2.45
C ASP A 421 -11.65 8.31 2.60
N GLY A 422 -10.95 8.47 1.46
CA GLY A 422 -9.54 8.83 1.41
C GLY A 422 -9.27 10.24 1.94
N LEU A 423 -10.10 11.23 1.58
CA LEU A 423 -9.99 12.61 2.07
C LEU A 423 -10.32 12.77 3.55
N TRP A 424 -11.23 11.94 4.08
CA TRP A 424 -11.53 11.90 5.51
C TRP A 424 -10.37 11.30 6.32
N ASN A 425 -9.64 10.35 5.73
CA ASN A 425 -8.52 9.65 6.35
C ASN A 425 -7.19 10.08 5.75
N GLU A 426 -7.12 11.34 5.32
CA GLU A 426 -6.00 11.91 4.56
C GLU A 426 -4.65 11.71 5.27
N GLU A 427 -4.60 11.71 6.61
CA GLU A 427 -3.38 11.44 7.38
C GLU A 427 -2.72 10.09 7.05
N ALA A 428 -3.50 9.10 6.60
CA ALA A 428 -2.97 7.79 6.26
C ALA A 428 -2.02 7.85 5.05
N ILE A 429 -2.21 8.80 4.13
CA ILE A 429 -1.36 8.96 2.94
C ILE A 429 0.08 9.30 3.32
N LEU A 430 0.30 9.99 4.44
CA LEU A 430 1.63 10.38 4.93
C LEU A 430 2.50 9.18 5.34
N THR A 431 1.91 7.98 5.37
CA THR A 431 2.59 6.72 5.71
C THR A 431 2.77 5.78 4.51
N THR A 432 2.38 6.20 3.30
CA THR A 432 2.53 5.38 2.09
C THR A 432 3.95 5.43 1.55
N MET A 433 4.33 4.40 0.79
CA MET A 433 5.64 4.35 0.12
C MET A 433 5.87 5.53 -0.81
N ASP A 434 4.84 5.91 -1.57
CA ASP A 434 4.92 7.01 -2.52
C ASP A 434 5.33 8.30 -1.79
N PHE A 435 4.79 8.53 -0.59
CA PHE A 435 5.12 9.68 0.24
C PHE A 435 6.49 9.56 0.93
N MET A 436 6.83 8.36 1.41
CA MET A 436 8.00 8.09 2.26
C MET A 436 9.33 7.94 1.52
N HIS A 437 9.31 7.37 0.32
CA HIS A 437 10.51 6.86 -0.34
C HIS A 437 10.69 7.40 -1.75
N ASP A 438 9.58 7.66 -2.45
CA ASP A 438 9.61 8.09 -3.84
C ASP A 438 9.70 9.62 -3.94
N GLY A 439 10.56 10.14 -4.82
CA GLY A 439 10.64 11.57 -5.07
C GLY A 439 9.43 12.07 -5.86
N PHE A 440 9.23 13.39 -5.86
CA PHE A 440 8.17 14.00 -6.67
C PHE A 440 8.74 14.44 -8.01
N GLY A 441 8.51 13.61 -9.04
CA GLY A 441 8.91 13.82 -10.43
C GLY A 441 7.76 13.54 -11.40
N PHE A 442 8.09 13.32 -12.67
CA PHE A 442 7.09 13.12 -13.71
C PHE A 442 6.11 11.99 -13.42
N MET A 443 6.59 10.85 -12.91
CA MET A 443 5.73 9.70 -12.63
C MET A 443 4.56 10.05 -11.70
N LEU A 444 4.84 10.72 -10.58
CA LEU A 444 3.81 11.10 -9.61
C LEU A 444 3.00 12.31 -10.11
N ALA A 445 3.65 13.35 -10.64
CA ALA A 445 2.93 14.52 -11.15
C ALA A 445 1.95 14.16 -12.29
N PHE A 446 2.36 13.30 -13.23
CA PHE A 446 1.51 12.77 -14.29
C PHE A 446 0.45 11.81 -13.73
N GLY A 447 0.83 10.94 -12.78
CA GLY A 447 -0.09 10.07 -12.07
C GLY A 447 -1.26 10.83 -11.45
N ASP A 448 -0.95 11.86 -10.69
CA ASP A 448 -1.90 12.66 -9.92
C ASP A 448 -2.80 13.53 -10.83
N LEU A 449 -2.19 14.25 -11.77
CA LEU A 449 -2.90 15.27 -12.55
C LEU A 449 -3.55 14.72 -13.82
N VAL A 450 -3.10 13.58 -14.32
CA VAL A 450 -3.56 13.02 -15.61
C VAL A 450 -4.10 11.61 -15.43
N TRP A 451 -3.31 10.68 -14.90
CA TRP A 451 -3.70 9.27 -14.87
C TRP A 451 -4.97 9.06 -14.03
N VAL A 452 -5.00 9.54 -12.80
CA VAL A 452 -6.15 9.39 -11.90
C VAL A 452 -7.42 10.00 -12.50
N PRO A 453 -7.49 11.31 -12.80
CA PRO A 453 -8.74 11.93 -13.25
C PRO A 453 -9.21 11.46 -14.63
N PHE A 454 -8.32 11.09 -15.56
CA PHE A 454 -8.73 10.76 -16.94
C PHE A 454 -8.80 9.26 -17.23
N THR A 455 -8.27 8.39 -16.37
CA THR A 455 -8.41 6.93 -16.54
C THR A 455 -9.33 6.28 -15.52
N TYR A 456 -9.52 6.86 -14.32
CA TYR A 456 -10.42 6.27 -13.31
C TYR A 456 -11.89 6.65 -13.55
N THR A 457 -12.14 7.62 -14.43
CA THR A 457 -13.46 8.01 -14.94
C THR A 457 -13.90 7.20 -16.16
N MET A 458 -13.11 6.21 -16.59
CA MET A 458 -13.37 5.54 -17.86
C MET A 458 -14.71 4.79 -17.87
N GLN A 459 -15.15 4.28 -16.71
CA GLN A 459 -16.46 3.65 -16.56
C GLN A 459 -17.60 4.64 -16.77
N THR A 460 -17.53 5.82 -16.14
CA THR A 460 -18.56 6.86 -16.27
C THR A 460 -18.54 7.44 -17.68
N TYR A 461 -17.37 7.70 -18.27
CA TYR A 461 -17.27 8.14 -19.67
C TYR A 461 -17.91 7.13 -20.62
N TYR A 462 -17.59 5.84 -20.48
CA TYR A 462 -18.15 4.79 -21.33
C TYR A 462 -19.67 4.73 -21.26
N LEU A 463 -20.25 4.83 -20.06
CA LEU A 463 -21.70 4.75 -19.83
C LEU A 463 -22.49 5.89 -20.50
N VAL A 464 -21.86 7.04 -20.79
CA VAL A 464 -22.53 8.16 -21.49
C VAL A 464 -23.13 7.72 -22.83
N ASN A 465 -22.35 6.96 -23.62
CA ASN A 465 -22.74 6.50 -24.95
C ASN A 465 -23.21 5.04 -24.96
N HIS A 466 -22.93 4.29 -23.90
CA HIS A 466 -23.23 2.86 -23.79
C HIS A 466 -24.07 2.58 -22.53
N PRO A 467 -25.32 3.05 -22.47
CA PRO A 467 -26.18 2.82 -21.33
C PRO A 467 -26.41 1.30 -21.15
N ASN A 468 -26.25 0.83 -19.91
CA ASN A 468 -26.44 -0.57 -19.57
C ASN A 468 -27.61 -0.72 -18.58
N PRO A 469 -28.78 -1.20 -19.02
CA PRO A 469 -29.93 -1.39 -18.14
C PRO A 469 -29.66 -2.55 -17.17
N LEU A 470 -29.49 -2.23 -15.88
CA LEU A 470 -29.28 -3.22 -14.84
C LEU A 470 -30.60 -3.67 -14.23
N SER A 471 -30.78 -4.98 -14.10
CA SER A 471 -31.89 -5.54 -13.32
C SER A 471 -31.69 -5.27 -11.83
N VAL A 472 -32.79 -5.17 -11.07
CA VAL A 472 -32.75 -4.96 -9.61
C VAL A 472 -31.89 -6.02 -8.88
N PRO A 473 -31.93 -7.32 -9.24
CA PRO A 473 -31.04 -8.32 -8.65
C PRO A 473 -29.56 -8.03 -8.94
N ALA A 474 -29.20 -7.70 -10.20
CA ALA A 474 -27.82 -7.39 -10.56
C ALA A 474 -27.31 -6.16 -9.80
N LEU A 475 -28.13 -5.11 -9.71
CA LEU A 475 -27.85 -3.91 -8.94
C LEU A 475 -27.59 -4.24 -7.45
N THR A 476 -28.42 -5.10 -6.87
CA THR A 476 -28.32 -5.51 -5.46
C THR A 476 -27.02 -6.25 -5.19
N VAL A 477 -26.66 -7.21 -6.05
CA VAL A 477 -25.39 -7.96 -5.94
C VAL A 477 -24.19 -7.02 -6.06
N ILE A 478 -24.21 -6.08 -7.01
CA ILE A 478 -23.14 -5.09 -7.20
C ILE A 478 -22.96 -4.20 -5.96
N ILE A 479 -24.06 -3.75 -5.35
CA ILE A 479 -24.04 -2.94 -4.11
C ILE A 479 -23.46 -3.76 -2.95
N ILE A 480 -23.91 -5.00 -2.77
CA ILE A 480 -23.38 -5.90 -1.73
C ILE A 480 -21.87 -6.08 -1.92
N LEU A 481 -21.43 -6.33 -3.16
CA LEU A 481 -20.02 -6.48 -3.49
C LEU A 481 -19.20 -5.25 -3.11
N LYS A 482 -19.68 -4.04 -3.46
CA LYS A 482 -19.04 -2.78 -3.04
C LYS A 482 -18.95 -2.66 -1.52
N LEU A 483 -20.04 -2.95 -0.80
CA LEU A 483 -20.08 -2.84 0.66
C LEU A 483 -19.13 -3.81 1.35
N VAL A 484 -19.05 -5.05 0.88
CA VAL A 484 -18.10 -6.06 1.36
C VAL A 484 -16.66 -5.60 1.12
N GLY A 485 -16.33 -5.20 -0.10
CA GLY A 485 -14.98 -4.70 -0.43
C GLY A 485 -14.58 -3.50 0.42
N PHE A 486 -15.51 -2.54 0.57
CA PHE A 486 -15.29 -1.35 1.39
C PHE A 486 -15.12 -1.69 2.88
N TYR A 487 -15.93 -2.62 3.41
CA TYR A 487 -15.79 -3.10 4.79
C TYR A 487 -14.41 -3.70 5.04
N ILE A 488 -13.97 -4.62 4.18
CA ILE A 488 -12.64 -5.27 4.31
C ILE A 488 -11.53 -4.21 4.24
N PHE A 489 -11.59 -3.34 3.23
CA PHE A 489 -10.61 -2.26 3.03
C PHE A 489 -10.51 -1.34 4.25
N ARG A 490 -11.66 -0.85 4.74
CA ARG A 490 -11.71 0.09 5.84
C ARG A 490 -11.36 -0.57 7.17
N LYS A 491 -11.95 -1.72 7.48
CA LYS A 491 -11.72 -2.41 8.76
C LYS A 491 -10.24 -2.76 8.92
N SER A 492 -9.62 -3.33 7.89
CA SER A 492 -8.19 -3.70 7.92
C SER A 492 -7.27 -2.49 8.07
N ASN A 493 -7.53 -1.39 7.35
CA ASN A 493 -6.74 -0.16 7.48
C ASN A 493 -6.91 0.51 8.85
N SER A 494 -8.14 0.61 9.36
CA SER A 494 -8.42 1.19 10.68
C SER A 494 -7.72 0.40 11.79
N GLU A 495 -7.72 -0.93 11.72
CA GLU A 495 -7.03 -1.80 12.67
C GLU A 495 -5.51 -1.60 12.62
N LYS A 496 -4.91 -1.63 11.42
CA LYS A 496 -3.49 -1.34 11.21
C LYS A 496 -3.11 0.05 11.75
N ASN A 497 -3.92 1.06 11.47
CA ASN A 497 -3.64 2.43 11.88
C ASN A 497 -3.76 2.61 13.41
N ALA A 498 -4.78 2.02 14.03
CA ALA A 498 -4.94 2.02 15.49
C ALA A 498 -3.74 1.33 16.16
N PHE A 499 -3.36 0.15 15.64
CA PHE A 499 -2.22 -0.61 16.15
C PHE A 499 -0.89 0.14 16.02
N ARG A 500 -0.64 0.79 14.87
CA ARG A 500 0.58 1.59 14.67
C ARG A 500 0.66 2.83 15.57
N ARG A 501 -0.49 3.38 15.97
CA ARG A 501 -0.55 4.55 16.87
C ARG A 501 -0.33 4.16 18.33
N ASN A 502 -1.01 3.11 18.81
CA ASN A 502 -0.86 2.61 20.17
C ASN A 502 -1.05 1.08 20.21
N PRO A 503 0.04 0.29 20.10
CA PRO A 503 -0.04 -1.16 20.19
C PRO A 503 -0.57 -1.67 21.54
N SER A 504 -0.43 -0.87 22.61
CA SER A 504 -0.81 -1.23 23.98
C SER A 504 -2.24 -0.84 24.34
N ASP A 505 -3.05 -0.37 23.37
CA ASP A 505 -4.46 -0.05 23.62
C ASP A 505 -5.22 -1.33 24.05
N PRO A 506 -5.90 -1.33 25.21
CA PRO A 506 -6.68 -2.48 25.68
C PRO A 506 -7.70 -2.99 24.65
N LYS A 507 -8.22 -2.10 23.78
CA LYS A 507 -9.16 -2.48 22.71
C LYS A 507 -8.52 -3.38 21.66
N LEU A 508 -7.19 -3.35 21.52
CA LEU A 508 -6.41 -4.13 20.56
C LEU A 508 -5.74 -5.36 21.20
N SER A 509 -5.94 -5.60 22.50
CA SER A 509 -5.32 -6.72 23.23
C SER A 509 -5.68 -8.10 22.70
N HIS A 510 -6.82 -8.23 22.02
CA HIS A 510 -7.26 -9.45 21.37
C HIS A 510 -6.49 -9.79 20.08
N LEU A 511 -5.71 -8.84 19.54
CA LEU A 511 -4.96 -9.03 18.32
C LEU A 511 -3.66 -9.80 18.60
N LYS A 512 -3.43 -10.86 17.82
CA LYS A 512 -2.20 -11.65 17.88
C LYS A 512 -1.12 -10.95 17.06
N THR A 513 0.10 -10.94 17.58
CA THR A 513 1.23 -10.26 16.93
C THR A 513 2.51 -11.08 16.98
N ILE A 514 3.38 -10.90 15.99
CA ILE A 514 4.77 -11.37 16.02
C ILE A 514 5.66 -10.20 16.43
N HIS A 515 6.49 -10.42 17.46
CA HIS A 515 7.45 -9.41 17.92
C HIS A 515 8.65 -9.33 16.97
N THR A 516 9.13 -8.12 16.72
CA THR A 516 10.30 -7.90 15.86
C THR A 516 11.41 -7.18 16.61
N ALA A 517 12.66 -7.40 16.20
CA ALA A 517 13.83 -6.74 16.77
C ALA A 517 13.80 -5.20 16.61
N THR A 518 13.00 -4.68 15.66
CA THR A 518 12.82 -3.25 15.43
C THR A 518 11.91 -2.56 16.45
N GLY A 519 11.28 -3.32 17.36
CA GLY A 519 10.28 -2.83 18.30
C GLY A 519 8.90 -2.56 17.66
N ARG A 520 8.73 -2.84 16.36
CA ARG A 520 7.43 -2.75 15.66
C ARG A 520 6.89 -4.14 15.39
N ASN A 521 5.81 -4.51 16.05
CA ASN A 521 5.23 -5.85 15.92
C ASN A 521 4.42 -5.99 14.61
N LEU A 522 4.26 -7.23 14.13
CA LEU A 522 3.47 -7.58 12.95
C LEU A 522 2.13 -8.19 13.39
N LEU A 523 1.02 -7.73 12.80
CA LEU A 523 -0.32 -8.24 13.09
C LEU A 523 -0.58 -9.56 12.35
N VAL A 524 -1.00 -10.61 13.06
CA VAL A 524 -1.30 -11.97 12.53
C VAL A 524 -2.72 -12.44 12.85
N SER A 525 -3.64 -11.53 13.15
CA SER A 525 -5.03 -11.83 13.48
C SER A 525 -6.00 -10.96 12.69
N GLY A 526 -7.29 -11.29 12.76
CA GLY A 526 -8.32 -10.61 11.97
C GLY A 526 -8.03 -10.77 10.48
N TRP A 527 -8.29 -9.73 9.70
CA TRP A 527 -8.03 -9.74 8.26
C TRP A 527 -6.53 -9.89 7.92
N TRP A 528 -5.64 -9.40 8.78
CA TRP A 528 -4.18 -9.53 8.62
C TRP A 528 -3.64 -10.92 8.94
N GLY A 529 -4.48 -11.80 9.52
CA GLY A 529 -4.18 -13.22 9.70
C GLY A 529 -4.72 -14.11 8.57
N VAL A 530 -5.66 -13.61 7.75
CA VAL A 530 -6.22 -14.35 6.61
C VAL A 530 -5.34 -14.18 5.37
N VAL A 531 -4.98 -12.93 5.07
CA VAL A 531 -4.08 -12.55 3.98
C VAL A 531 -3.14 -11.47 4.46
N ARG A 532 -1.97 -11.34 3.83
CA ARG A 532 -0.98 -10.32 4.19
C ARG A 532 -1.39 -8.91 3.79
N HIS A 533 -2.23 -8.77 2.76
CA HIS A 533 -2.73 -7.49 2.26
C HIS A 533 -4.26 -7.47 2.11
N PRO A 534 -5.01 -7.51 3.22
CA PRO A 534 -6.48 -7.48 3.18
C PRO A 534 -7.03 -6.16 2.63
N ASN A 535 -6.29 -5.07 2.82
CA ASN A 535 -6.63 -3.79 2.22
C ASN A 535 -6.60 -3.88 0.68
N TYR A 536 -5.62 -4.57 0.09
CA TYR A 536 -5.56 -4.77 -1.36
C TYR A 536 -6.71 -5.66 -1.86
N LEU A 537 -7.09 -6.68 -1.08
CA LEU A 537 -8.26 -7.51 -1.39
C LEU A 537 -9.56 -6.68 -1.43
N GLY A 538 -9.81 -5.86 -0.41
CA GLY A 538 -10.97 -4.98 -0.37
C GLY A 538 -10.99 -3.98 -1.54
N ASP A 539 -9.83 -3.43 -1.88
CA ASP A 539 -9.60 -2.56 -3.03
C ASP A 539 -9.95 -3.23 -4.36
N LEU A 540 -9.51 -4.48 -4.59
CA LEU A 540 -9.88 -5.26 -5.78
C LEU A 540 -11.38 -5.53 -5.86
N ILE A 541 -12.01 -5.90 -4.75
CA ILE A 541 -13.46 -6.14 -4.73
C ILE A 541 -14.23 -4.85 -5.09
N MET A 542 -13.77 -3.69 -4.59
CA MET A 542 -14.36 -2.41 -4.97
C MET A 542 -14.14 -2.10 -6.45
N ALA A 543 -12.93 -2.31 -6.98
CA ALA A 543 -12.64 -2.14 -8.41
C ALA A 543 -13.57 -2.98 -9.31
N LEU A 544 -13.93 -4.19 -8.84
CA LEU A 544 -14.85 -5.08 -9.54
C LEU A 544 -16.25 -4.49 -9.58
N ALA A 545 -16.72 -4.02 -8.43
CA ALA A 545 -18.02 -3.37 -8.30
C ALA A 545 -18.13 -2.08 -9.12
N TRP A 546 -17.04 -1.40 -9.45
CA TRP A 546 -17.06 -0.20 -10.31
C TRP A 546 -17.18 -0.56 -11.80
N SER A 547 -16.67 -1.72 -12.20
CA SER A 547 -16.61 -2.13 -13.61
C SER A 547 -17.87 -2.90 -14.04
N LEU A 548 -18.46 -3.69 -13.13
CA LEU A 548 -19.68 -4.48 -13.39
C LEU A 548 -20.87 -3.68 -13.95
N PRO A 549 -21.15 -2.44 -13.51
CA PRO A 549 -22.25 -1.64 -14.05
C PRO A 549 -22.13 -1.37 -15.55
N CYS A 550 -20.93 -1.43 -16.13
CA CYS A 550 -20.69 -1.21 -17.55
C CYS A 550 -21.02 -2.44 -18.42
N GLY A 551 -21.36 -3.58 -17.81
CA GLY A 551 -21.65 -4.82 -18.51
C GLY A 551 -20.40 -5.49 -19.10
N PHE A 552 -20.60 -6.37 -20.07
CA PHE A 552 -19.56 -7.23 -20.65
C PHE A 552 -19.37 -7.05 -22.16
N SER A 553 -20.07 -6.08 -22.77
CA SER A 553 -20.01 -5.86 -24.22
C SER A 553 -18.62 -5.42 -24.67
N HIS A 554 -17.94 -4.59 -23.86
CA HIS A 554 -16.63 -4.05 -24.17
C HIS A 554 -15.64 -4.30 -23.03
N LEU A 555 -14.37 -4.53 -23.38
CA LEU A 555 -13.30 -4.73 -22.40
C LEU A 555 -12.85 -3.41 -21.76
N LEU A 556 -13.04 -2.28 -22.44
CA LEU A 556 -12.48 -1.00 -22.03
C LEU A 556 -12.86 -0.57 -20.59
N PRO A 557 -14.10 -0.71 -20.11
CA PRO A 557 -14.45 -0.36 -18.72
C PRO A 557 -13.80 -1.27 -17.67
N TRP A 558 -13.37 -2.47 -18.07
CA TRP A 558 -12.65 -3.43 -17.23
C TRP A 558 -11.16 -3.12 -17.11
N TYR A 559 -10.66 -2.14 -17.89
CA TYR A 559 -9.29 -1.68 -17.82
C TYR A 559 -8.86 -1.37 -16.39
N TYR A 560 -9.67 -0.64 -15.62
CA TYR A 560 -9.33 -0.26 -14.25
C TYR A 560 -9.03 -1.49 -13.39
N MET A 561 -9.89 -2.52 -13.46
CA MET A 561 -9.68 -3.78 -12.76
C MET A 561 -8.34 -4.43 -13.15
N ILE A 562 -8.09 -4.57 -14.45
CA ILE A 562 -6.87 -5.21 -14.98
C ILE A 562 -5.62 -4.44 -14.52
N TYR A 563 -5.63 -3.12 -14.70
CA TYR A 563 -4.57 -2.22 -14.25
C TYR A 563 -4.33 -2.36 -12.73
N PHE A 564 -5.40 -2.36 -11.93
CA PHE A 564 -5.29 -2.34 -10.49
C PHE A 564 -4.76 -3.67 -9.93
N ILE A 565 -5.10 -4.81 -10.54
CA ILE A 565 -4.47 -6.10 -10.23
C ILE A 565 -2.95 -6.03 -10.46
N ILE A 566 -2.52 -5.54 -11.63
CA ILE A 566 -1.09 -5.41 -11.95
C ILE A 566 -0.38 -4.49 -10.96
N LEU A 567 -1.00 -3.35 -10.65
CA LEU A 567 -0.48 -2.37 -9.69
C LEU A 567 -0.30 -3.00 -8.29
N LEU A 568 -1.32 -3.70 -7.80
CA LEU A 568 -1.32 -4.28 -6.45
C LEU A 568 -0.36 -5.46 -6.32
N VAL A 569 -0.21 -6.29 -7.35
CA VAL A 569 0.80 -7.37 -7.37
C VAL A 569 2.22 -6.78 -7.38
N HIS A 570 2.46 -5.74 -8.19
CA HIS A 570 3.74 -5.04 -8.17
C HIS A 570 4.02 -4.39 -6.80
N ARG A 571 2.99 -3.77 -6.20
CA ARG A 571 3.08 -3.13 -4.88
C ARG A 571 3.34 -4.14 -3.75
N ASP A 572 2.67 -5.29 -3.78
CA ASP A 572 2.90 -6.43 -2.88
C ASP A 572 4.35 -6.90 -2.97
N SER A 573 4.88 -7.12 -4.18
CA SER A 573 6.28 -7.53 -4.38
C SER A 573 7.27 -6.52 -3.76
N ARG A 574 7.05 -5.21 -3.94
CA ARG A 574 7.87 -4.16 -3.31
C ARG A 574 7.76 -4.22 -1.78
N ASP A 575 6.55 -4.28 -1.23
CA ASP A 575 6.33 -4.33 0.23
C ASP A 575 6.96 -5.56 0.86
N MET A 576 6.87 -6.72 0.21
CA MET A 576 7.50 -7.95 0.66
C MET A 576 9.03 -7.82 0.73
N SER A 577 9.65 -7.23 -0.30
CA SER A 577 11.10 -7.01 -0.32
C SER A 577 11.54 -6.08 0.81
N GLU A 578 10.76 -5.03 1.07
CA GLU A 578 11.07 -4.06 2.10
C GLU A 578 10.83 -4.61 3.52
N CYS A 579 9.70 -5.30 3.74
CA CYS A 579 9.39 -5.95 5.00
C CYS A 579 10.40 -7.04 5.34
N ARG A 580 10.85 -7.83 4.35
CA ARG A 580 11.92 -8.82 4.55
C ARG A 580 13.24 -8.16 4.94
N ARG A 581 13.64 -7.08 4.25
CA ARG A 581 14.84 -6.31 4.58
C ARG A 581 14.76 -5.71 5.99
N LYS A 582 13.58 -5.28 6.42
CA LYS A 582 13.35 -4.58 7.68
C LYS A 582 13.20 -5.50 8.89
N TYR A 583 12.47 -6.59 8.75
CA TYR A 583 12.10 -7.46 9.87
C TYR A 583 12.80 -8.82 9.87
N GLY A 584 13.53 -9.16 8.79
CA GLY A 584 14.37 -10.37 8.72
C GLY A 584 13.58 -11.65 9.02
N SER A 585 14.07 -12.45 9.96
CA SER A 585 13.48 -13.74 10.35
C SER A 585 12.03 -13.63 10.85
N ALA A 586 11.66 -12.52 11.52
CA ALA A 586 10.29 -12.30 11.97
C ALA A 586 9.32 -12.12 10.78
N TRP A 587 9.81 -11.61 9.64
CA TRP A 587 9.03 -11.59 8.40
C TRP A 587 8.85 -12.98 7.81
N ASP A 588 9.89 -13.82 7.86
CA ASP A 588 9.80 -15.19 7.37
C ASP A 588 8.81 -16.01 8.22
N GLU A 589 8.79 -15.81 9.54
CA GLU A 589 7.76 -16.36 10.42
C GLU A 589 6.37 -15.86 10.04
N TYR A 590 6.21 -14.54 9.85
CA TYR A 590 4.95 -13.96 9.39
C TYR A 590 4.44 -14.59 8.09
N CYS A 591 5.34 -14.80 7.12
CA CYS A 591 5.01 -15.42 5.84
C CYS A 591 4.60 -16.90 5.96
N ARG A 592 5.10 -17.63 6.98
CA ARG A 592 4.68 -19.01 7.28
C ARG A 592 3.34 -19.05 8.00
N THR A 593 3.05 -18.07 8.84
CA THR A 593 1.76 -17.96 9.53
C THR A 593 0.65 -17.52 8.58
N VAL A 594 0.94 -16.53 7.73
CA VAL A 594 -0.02 -15.94 6.79
C VAL A 594 0.47 -16.19 5.36
N CYS A 595 0.15 -17.38 4.84
CA CYS A 595 0.66 -17.87 3.57
C CYS A 595 0.20 -17.03 2.37
N TYR A 596 -1.07 -16.61 2.38
CA TYR A 596 -1.69 -15.90 1.25
C TYR A 596 -1.35 -14.41 1.26
N ARG A 597 -1.07 -13.86 0.09
CA ARG A 597 -0.65 -12.46 -0.08
C ARG A 597 -1.86 -11.54 -0.19
N ILE A 598 -2.75 -11.79 -1.14
CA ILE A 598 -3.89 -10.91 -1.45
C ILE A 598 -5.19 -11.72 -1.50
N ILE A 599 -5.22 -12.82 -2.25
CA ILE A 599 -6.44 -13.60 -2.46
C ILE A 599 -6.32 -14.90 -1.67
N PRO A 600 -7.18 -15.12 -0.67
CA PRO A 600 -7.10 -16.33 0.13
C PRO A 600 -7.25 -17.57 -0.76
N CYS A 601 -6.46 -18.61 -0.48
CA CYS A 601 -6.45 -19.86 -1.24
C CYS A 601 -5.99 -19.78 -2.71
N VAL A 602 -5.53 -18.61 -3.18
CA VAL A 602 -5.11 -18.42 -4.59
C VAL A 602 -3.71 -17.81 -4.69
N TYR A 603 -3.46 -16.67 -4.05
CA TYR A 603 -2.20 -15.90 -4.12
C TYR A 603 -1.92 -15.24 -2.77
#